data_AF-A0A1B3IXA2-F1
#
_entry.id   AF-A0A1B3IXA2-F1
#
_cell.length_a   1.000
_cell.length_b   1.000
_cell.length_c   1.000
_cell.angle_alpha   90.00
_cell.angle_beta   90.00
_cell.angle_gamma   90.00
#
_symmetry.space_group_name_H-M   'P 1'
#
loop_
_entity.id
_entity.type
_entity.pdbx_description
1 polymer ?
#
loop_
_entity_poly.entity_id
_entity_poly.type
_entity_poly.pdbx_seq_one_letter_code
_entity_poly.pdbx_strand_id
1 'polypeptide(L)'
;MNPTVYLIIISSLATGTIVTMTSHHWLLAWIGLEVNTLAIVPTISTKHHPRSTEAAMKYFLTQAAASAMILFSSTTNAWTTGTWDITQMTTPLSNTILTIALAMKLGLVPLHFWLPEVLQGSTLLTAMIITTWQKLAPMALIYMTINNLSPMILFSMALLSSMVGGWSGMNQTQTRKIMAYSSIAHLGWMMVIASIATNILTMTLLMYLMMTTAMFSSLILSKSKTIQDTMTTWTTSPTLTITTMMTLLSLGGLPPLTGFLPKWLILEELTTQNLASLTTMMALSSLLSLFFYLRLTYSTTLTLSPNTTQTKHKWRFKTTKPALPLSLTTPISLLLLPIMPTITS
;
A
#
# COMPACT_ATOMS: atom_id res chain seq x y z
N MET A 1 24.32 5.32 -6.65
CA MET A 1 24.15 4.63 -7.95
C MET A 1 24.34 5.65 -9.06
N ASN A 2 24.93 5.24 -10.19
CA ASN A 2 25.00 6.08 -11.38
C ASN A 2 23.57 6.43 -11.84
N PRO A 3 23.25 7.70 -12.15
CA PRO A 3 21.91 8.09 -12.63
C PRO A 3 21.38 7.25 -13.78
N THR A 4 22.25 6.79 -14.69
CA THR A 4 21.84 5.93 -15.82
C THR A 4 21.33 4.56 -15.35
N VAL A 5 22.03 3.94 -14.40
CA VAL A 5 21.62 2.67 -13.80
C VAL A 5 20.29 2.83 -13.06
N TYR A 6 20.12 3.95 -12.33
CA TYR A 6 18.87 4.24 -11.64
C TYR A 6 17.69 4.41 -12.61
N LEU A 7 17.91 5.06 -13.77
CA LEU A 7 16.91 5.19 -14.83
C LEU A 7 16.51 3.83 -15.39
N ILE A 8 17.47 2.95 -15.69
CA ILE A 8 17.23 1.59 -16.20
C ILE A 8 16.45 0.75 -15.17
N ILE A 9 16.75 0.91 -13.89
CA ILE A 9 16.02 0.21 -12.83
C ILE A 9 14.58 0.70 -12.74
N ILE A 10 14.32 2.01 -12.80
CA ILE A 10 12.94 2.51 -12.79
C ILE A 10 12.18 2.10 -14.04
N SER A 11 12.81 2.16 -15.21
CA SER A 11 12.14 1.76 -16.46
C SER A 11 11.81 0.28 -16.46
N SER A 12 12.71 -0.59 -16.00
CA SER A 12 12.43 -2.03 -15.86
C SER A 12 11.32 -2.33 -14.84
N LEU A 13 11.24 -1.57 -13.76
CA LEU A 13 10.15 -1.67 -12.78
C LEU A 13 8.80 -1.29 -13.41
N ALA A 14 8.77 -0.24 -14.23
CA ALA A 14 7.59 0.16 -14.97
C ALA A 14 7.20 -0.86 -16.07
N THR A 15 8.16 -1.36 -16.85
CA THR A 15 7.89 -2.35 -17.89
C THR A 15 7.36 -3.65 -17.30
N GLY A 16 7.90 -4.12 -16.18
CA GLY A 16 7.39 -5.31 -15.49
C GLY A 16 5.91 -5.17 -15.15
N THR A 17 5.51 -4.03 -14.58
CA THR A 17 4.08 -3.77 -14.28
C THR A 17 3.20 -3.63 -15.52
N ILE A 18 3.69 -3.00 -16.59
CA ILE A 18 2.94 -2.86 -17.84
C ILE A 18 2.71 -4.23 -18.47
N VAL A 19 3.76 -5.06 -18.54
CA VAL A 19 3.67 -6.43 -19.09
C VAL A 19 2.63 -7.26 -18.34
N THR A 20 2.58 -7.17 -17.00
CA THR A 20 1.55 -7.89 -16.22
C THR A 20 0.13 -7.40 -16.49
N MET A 21 -0.05 -6.09 -16.74
CA MET A 21 -1.38 -5.51 -16.96
C MET A 21 -1.90 -5.76 -18.37
N THR A 22 -1.03 -5.97 -19.35
CA THR A 22 -1.42 -6.19 -20.74
C THR A 22 -1.38 -7.66 -21.16
N SER A 23 -0.80 -8.53 -20.34
CA SER A 23 -0.70 -9.96 -20.66
C SER A 23 -2.06 -10.66 -20.60
N HIS A 24 -2.31 -11.54 -21.58
CA HIS A 24 -3.40 -12.51 -21.54
C HIS A 24 -2.93 -13.92 -21.15
N HIS A 25 -1.62 -14.19 -21.28
CA HIS A 25 -1.01 -15.49 -21.02
C HIS A 25 -0.30 -15.50 -19.65
N TRP A 26 -0.54 -16.54 -18.83
CA TRP A 26 0.02 -16.66 -17.48
C TRP A 26 1.55 -16.57 -17.41
N LEU A 27 2.27 -17.20 -18.34
CA LEU A 27 3.73 -17.12 -18.40
C LEU A 27 4.23 -15.68 -18.56
N LEU A 28 3.56 -14.88 -19.40
CA LEU A 28 3.96 -13.49 -19.63
C LEU A 28 3.68 -12.63 -18.39
N ALA A 29 2.53 -12.84 -17.74
CA ALA A 29 2.24 -12.23 -16.45
C ALA A 29 3.32 -12.57 -15.40
N TRP A 30 3.74 -13.83 -15.33
CA TRP A 30 4.80 -14.24 -14.41
C TRP A 30 6.13 -13.55 -14.72
N ILE A 31 6.55 -13.49 -15.99
CA ILE A 31 7.78 -12.78 -16.40
C ILE A 31 7.73 -11.31 -15.95
N GLY A 32 6.59 -10.62 -16.16
CA GLY A 32 6.44 -9.24 -15.73
C GLY A 32 6.58 -9.06 -14.20
N LEU A 33 6.05 -10.00 -13.41
CA LEU A 33 6.23 -10.02 -11.96
C LEU A 33 7.69 -10.26 -11.56
N GLU A 34 8.39 -11.17 -12.21
CA GLU A 34 9.81 -11.45 -11.94
C GLU A 34 10.70 -10.25 -12.25
N VAL A 35 10.53 -9.64 -13.42
CA VAL A 35 11.25 -8.41 -13.82
C VAL A 35 11.07 -7.33 -12.75
N ASN A 36 9.84 -7.16 -12.25
CA ASN A 36 9.54 -6.20 -11.19
C ASN A 36 10.28 -6.53 -9.87
N THR A 37 10.33 -7.81 -9.47
CA THR A 37 11.06 -8.23 -8.26
C THR A 37 12.58 -8.05 -8.38
N LEU A 38 13.15 -8.37 -9.54
CA LEU A 38 14.59 -8.21 -9.78
C LEU A 38 14.99 -6.74 -9.87
N ALA A 39 14.14 -5.88 -10.47
CA ALA A 39 14.41 -4.45 -10.59
C ALA A 39 14.41 -3.74 -9.23
N ILE A 40 13.49 -4.08 -8.31
CA ILE A 40 13.39 -3.37 -7.03
C ILE A 40 14.50 -3.76 -6.03
N VAL A 41 15.04 -4.98 -6.07
CA VAL A 41 16.04 -5.48 -5.09
C VAL A 41 17.26 -4.54 -4.97
N PRO A 42 17.92 -4.12 -6.07
CA PRO A 42 19.02 -3.15 -6.02
C PRO A 42 18.64 -1.81 -5.39
N THR A 43 17.39 -1.35 -5.57
CA THR A 43 16.93 -0.09 -4.97
C THR A 43 16.83 -0.19 -3.44
N ILE A 44 16.44 -1.35 -2.92
CA ILE A 44 16.34 -1.62 -1.47
C ILE A 44 17.72 -1.60 -0.84
N SER A 45 18.73 -2.20 -1.49
CA SER A 45 20.10 -2.32 -0.99
C SER A 45 21.00 -1.10 -1.24
N THR A 46 20.46 0.02 -1.75
CA THR A 46 21.21 1.22 -2.16
C THR A 46 22.19 1.78 -1.12
N LYS A 47 21.90 1.62 0.18
CA LYS A 47 22.71 2.17 1.26
C LYS A 47 23.84 1.25 1.74
N HIS A 48 23.93 0.03 1.22
CA HIS A 48 24.95 -0.97 1.57
C HIS A 48 25.11 -1.19 3.09
N HIS A 49 24.04 -1.01 3.87
CA HIS A 49 24.01 -1.23 5.31
C HIS A 49 23.41 -2.63 5.61
N PRO A 50 23.83 -3.34 6.68
CA PRO A 50 23.30 -4.68 6.99
C PRO A 50 21.76 -4.72 7.07
N ARG A 51 21.13 -3.69 7.63
CA ARG A 51 19.66 -3.56 7.62
C ARG A 51 19.03 -3.49 6.23
N SER A 52 19.69 -2.85 5.27
CA SER A 52 19.20 -2.76 3.89
C SER A 52 19.41 -4.05 3.12
N THR A 53 20.49 -4.80 3.40
CA THR A 53 20.72 -6.11 2.81
C THR A 53 19.76 -7.16 3.38
N GLU A 54 19.50 -7.14 4.70
CA GLU A 54 18.48 -7.98 5.34
C GLU A 54 17.08 -7.73 4.73
N ALA A 55 16.70 -6.46 4.56
CA ALA A 55 15.43 -6.10 3.92
C ALA A 55 15.36 -6.58 2.45
N ALA A 56 16.45 -6.44 1.69
CA ALA A 56 16.51 -6.93 0.31
C ALA A 56 16.37 -8.46 0.25
N MET A 57 17.02 -9.19 1.15
CA MET A 57 16.93 -10.66 1.24
C MET A 57 15.52 -11.12 1.63
N LYS A 58 14.91 -10.50 2.65
CA LYS A 58 13.53 -10.80 3.07
C LYS A 58 12.53 -10.55 1.95
N TYR A 59 12.67 -9.43 1.24
CA TYR A 59 11.84 -9.12 0.08
C TYR A 59 12.02 -10.17 -1.02
N PHE A 60 13.26 -10.46 -1.41
CA PHE A 60 13.56 -11.39 -2.49
C PHE A 60 13.00 -12.79 -2.20
N LEU A 61 13.30 -13.36 -1.03
CA LEU A 61 12.87 -14.72 -0.67
C LEU A 61 11.34 -14.84 -0.66
N THR A 62 10.65 -13.85 -0.08
CA THR A 62 9.17 -13.89 0.00
C THR A 62 8.52 -13.71 -1.36
N GLN A 63 9.06 -12.83 -2.20
CA GLN A 63 8.50 -12.56 -3.51
C GLN A 63 8.81 -13.65 -4.55
N ALA A 64 9.96 -14.31 -4.43
CA ALA A 64 10.34 -15.47 -5.24
C ALA A 64 9.51 -16.71 -4.86
N ALA A 65 9.25 -16.93 -3.57
CA ALA A 65 8.32 -17.96 -3.14
C ALA A 65 6.90 -17.71 -3.67
N ALA A 66 6.44 -16.45 -3.60
CA ALA A 66 5.15 -16.06 -4.13
C ALA A 66 5.05 -16.23 -5.66
N SER A 67 6.10 -15.87 -6.41
CA SER A 67 6.10 -16.04 -7.87
C SER A 67 6.17 -17.51 -8.28
N ALA A 68 6.91 -18.36 -7.57
CA ALA A 68 6.89 -19.81 -7.76
C ALA A 68 5.49 -20.40 -7.52
N MET A 69 4.77 -19.95 -6.48
CA MET A 69 3.38 -20.37 -6.25
C MET A 69 2.44 -19.92 -7.37
N ILE A 70 2.64 -18.74 -7.96
CA ILE A 70 1.86 -18.29 -9.13
C ILE A 70 2.08 -19.24 -10.31
N LEU A 71 3.34 -19.58 -10.64
CA LEU A 71 3.62 -20.59 -11.68
C LEU A 71 3.04 -21.96 -11.35
N PHE A 72 3.09 -22.38 -10.10
CA PHE A 72 2.50 -23.64 -9.68
C PHE A 72 0.98 -23.64 -9.86
N SER A 73 0.31 -22.53 -9.54
CA SER A 73 -1.13 -22.37 -9.78
C SER A 73 -1.51 -22.41 -11.27
N SER A 74 -0.71 -21.77 -12.14
CA SER A 74 -1.00 -21.73 -13.57
C SER A 74 -0.68 -23.05 -14.26
N THR A 75 0.41 -23.72 -13.88
CA THR A 75 0.77 -25.05 -14.41
C THR A 75 -0.23 -26.12 -13.99
N THR A 76 -0.73 -26.10 -12.75
CA THR A 76 -1.79 -27.03 -12.31
C THR A 76 -3.10 -26.78 -13.06
N ASN A 77 -3.49 -25.52 -13.29
CA ASN A 77 -4.66 -25.23 -14.13
C ASN A 77 -4.45 -25.70 -15.58
N ALA A 78 -3.31 -25.36 -16.19
CA ALA A 78 -2.98 -25.73 -17.57
C ALA A 78 -2.86 -27.26 -17.74
N TRP A 79 -2.43 -27.99 -16.73
CA TRP A 79 -2.43 -29.46 -16.75
C TRP A 79 -3.85 -30.03 -16.90
N THR A 80 -4.83 -29.38 -16.28
CA THR A 80 -6.23 -29.83 -16.34
C THR A 80 -7.00 -29.33 -17.56
N THR A 81 -6.79 -28.07 -17.98
CA THR A 81 -7.56 -27.44 -19.07
C THR A 81 -6.82 -27.41 -20.40
N GLY A 82 -5.50 -27.56 -20.41
CA GLY A 82 -4.64 -27.39 -21.58
C GLY A 82 -4.43 -25.93 -21.99
N THR A 83 -4.97 -24.95 -21.26
CA THR A 83 -4.91 -23.52 -21.62
C THR A 83 -4.08 -22.71 -20.61
N TRP A 84 -3.45 -21.64 -21.12
CA TRP A 84 -2.61 -20.72 -20.33
C TRP A 84 -3.22 -19.33 -20.18
N ASP A 85 -4.51 -19.20 -20.49
CA ASP A 85 -5.22 -17.92 -20.42
C ASP A 85 -5.52 -17.52 -18.97
N ILE A 86 -5.33 -16.23 -18.66
CA ILE A 86 -5.51 -15.70 -17.29
C ILE A 86 -6.96 -15.79 -16.82
N THR A 87 -7.92 -15.56 -17.72
CA THR A 87 -9.35 -15.50 -17.39
C THR A 87 -9.97 -16.88 -17.13
N GLN A 88 -9.34 -17.96 -17.60
CA GLN A 88 -9.88 -19.32 -17.55
C GLN A 88 -9.23 -20.15 -16.44
N MET A 89 -9.43 -19.76 -15.19
CA MET A 89 -8.96 -20.54 -14.04
C MET A 89 -10.11 -21.36 -13.46
N THR A 90 -10.13 -22.66 -13.76
CA THR A 90 -11.30 -23.52 -13.51
C THR A 90 -11.16 -24.35 -12.24
N THR A 91 -9.94 -24.78 -11.89
CA THR A 91 -9.76 -25.69 -10.75
C THR A 91 -9.79 -24.93 -9.41
N PRO A 92 -10.51 -25.42 -8.40
CA PRO A 92 -10.56 -24.75 -7.10
C PRO A 92 -9.17 -24.73 -6.45
N LEU A 93 -8.38 -25.80 -6.63
CA LEU A 93 -7.01 -25.88 -6.13
C LEU A 93 -6.14 -24.77 -6.72
N SER A 94 -6.13 -24.57 -8.04
CA SER A 94 -5.35 -23.48 -8.65
C SER A 94 -5.79 -22.11 -8.14
N ASN A 95 -7.10 -21.90 -7.96
CA ASN A 95 -7.64 -20.62 -7.50
C ASN A 95 -7.21 -20.32 -6.06
N THR A 96 -7.27 -21.31 -5.16
CA THR A 96 -6.80 -21.14 -3.78
C THR A 96 -5.29 -20.84 -3.72
N ILE A 97 -4.46 -21.59 -4.46
CA ILE A 97 -3.01 -21.35 -4.51
C ILE A 97 -2.71 -19.95 -5.07
N LEU A 98 -3.42 -19.54 -6.14
CA LEU A 98 -3.29 -18.22 -6.72
C LEU A 98 -3.65 -17.12 -5.70
N THR A 99 -4.78 -17.26 -4.97
CA THR A 99 -5.16 -16.29 -3.94
C THR A 99 -4.09 -16.14 -2.85
N ILE A 100 -3.52 -17.26 -2.38
CA ILE A 100 -2.46 -17.27 -1.37
C ILE A 100 -1.18 -16.61 -1.91
N ALA A 101 -0.83 -16.89 -3.17
CA ALA A 101 0.36 -16.34 -3.80
C ALA A 101 0.25 -14.82 -4.01
N LEU A 102 -0.90 -14.34 -4.48
CA LEU A 102 -1.17 -12.90 -4.60
C LEU A 102 -1.25 -12.23 -3.23
N ALA A 103 -1.82 -12.90 -2.23
CA ALA A 103 -1.81 -12.43 -0.85
C ALA A 103 -0.39 -12.28 -0.29
N MET A 104 0.51 -13.21 -0.61
CA MET A 104 1.92 -13.11 -0.24
C MET A 104 2.60 -11.91 -0.92
N LYS A 105 2.39 -11.70 -2.24
CA LYS A 105 2.95 -10.55 -2.98
C LYS A 105 2.46 -9.21 -2.43
N LEU A 106 1.18 -9.12 -2.06
CA LEU A 106 0.58 -7.94 -1.46
C LEU A 106 0.89 -7.77 0.03
N GLY A 107 1.34 -8.82 0.72
CA GLY A 107 1.59 -8.77 2.16
C GLY A 107 0.31 -8.73 2.99
N LEU A 108 -0.72 -9.46 2.56
CA LEU A 108 -1.96 -9.66 3.32
C LEU A 108 -1.75 -10.67 4.45
N VAL A 109 -2.60 -10.65 5.47
CA VAL A 109 -2.56 -11.59 6.59
C VAL A 109 -3.06 -12.97 6.09
N PRO A 110 -2.37 -14.08 6.42
CA PRO A 110 -1.29 -14.23 7.42
C PRO A 110 0.14 -13.89 6.94
N LEU A 111 0.37 -13.76 5.63
CA LEU A 111 1.69 -13.60 5.00
C LEU A 111 2.24 -12.16 5.02
N HIS A 112 1.83 -11.35 6.00
CA HIS A 112 2.12 -9.92 6.09
C HIS A 112 3.48 -9.56 6.73
N PHE A 113 4.12 -10.51 7.41
CA PHE A 113 5.28 -10.26 8.29
C PHE A 113 6.48 -9.61 7.59
N TRP A 114 6.64 -9.84 6.28
CA TRP A 114 7.75 -9.28 5.52
C TRP A 114 7.63 -7.77 5.33
N LEU A 115 6.42 -7.24 5.19
CA LEU A 115 6.19 -5.87 4.74
C LEU A 115 6.70 -4.82 5.76
N PRO A 116 6.39 -4.90 7.06
CA PRO A 116 6.93 -3.95 8.05
C PRO A 116 8.45 -3.97 8.18
N GLU A 117 9.07 -5.14 8.02
CA GLU A 117 10.52 -5.30 8.16
C GLU A 117 11.27 -4.72 6.96
N VAL A 118 10.79 -5.02 5.75
CA VAL A 118 11.37 -4.50 4.50
C VAL A 118 11.26 -2.98 4.43
N LEU A 119 10.09 -2.41 4.76
CA LEU A 119 9.91 -0.96 4.76
C LEU A 119 10.84 -0.29 5.78
N GLN A 120 11.03 -0.89 6.95
CA GLN A 120 11.90 -0.32 7.97
C GLN A 120 13.39 -0.39 7.62
N GLY A 121 13.83 -1.40 6.85
CA GLY A 121 15.21 -1.50 6.37
C GLY A 121 15.52 -0.63 5.15
N SER A 122 14.50 -0.24 4.38
CA SER A 122 14.65 0.54 3.15
C SER A 122 14.58 2.06 3.37
N THR A 123 14.94 2.86 2.36
CA THR A 123 14.80 4.33 2.41
C THR A 123 13.33 4.77 2.33
N LEU A 124 13.00 6.01 2.72
CA LEU A 124 11.62 6.51 2.61
C LEU A 124 11.11 6.53 1.15
N LEU A 125 11.98 6.82 0.18
CA LEU A 125 11.61 6.83 -1.23
C LEU A 125 11.35 5.43 -1.76
N THR A 126 12.20 4.46 -1.42
CA THR A 126 11.99 3.06 -1.79
C THR A 126 10.78 2.47 -1.07
N ALA A 127 10.55 2.85 0.19
CA ALA A 127 9.38 2.45 0.95
C ALA A 127 8.09 2.94 0.26
N MET A 128 8.07 4.19 -0.23
CA MET A 128 6.97 4.72 -1.03
C MET A 128 6.71 3.83 -2.26
N ILE A 129 7.73 3.54 -3.07
CA ILE A 129 7.62 2.68 -4.27
C ILE A 129 7.06 1.29 -3.93
N ILE A 130 7.49 0.69 -2.82
CA ILE A 130 7.00 -0.64 -2.39
C ILE A 130 5.53 -0.57 -1.94
N THR A 131 5.11 0.50 -1.26
CA THR A 131 3.72 0.63 -0.81
C THR A 131 2.75 1.05 -1.90
N THR A 132 3.24 1.61 -3.02
CA THR A 132 2.41 2.14 -4.11
C THR A 132 2.55 1.29 -5.36
N TRP A 133 3.68 1.40 -6.05
CA TRP A 133 3.89 0.81 -7.37
C TRP A 133 3.88 -0.72 -7.34
N GLN A 134 4.51 -1.33 -6.34
CA GLN A 134 4.55 -2.80 -6.21
C GLN A 134 3.18 -3.44 -5.94
N LYS A 135 2.15 -2.64 -5.59
CA LYS A 135 0.78 -3.13 -5.42
C LYS A 135 -0.02 -3.21 -6.72
N LEU A 136 0.40 -2.46 -7.75
CA LEU A 136 -0.34 -2.34 -9.01
C LEU A 136 -0.45 -3.66 -9.77
N ALA A 137 0.67 -4.35 -9.99
CA ALA A 137 0.68 -5.60 -10.77
C ALA A 137 -0.10 -6.74 -10.09
N PRO A 138 0.10 -7.05 -8.80
CA PRO A 138 -0.72 -8.07 -8.14
C PRO A 138 -2.21 -7.70 -8.06
N MET A 139 -2.54 -6.41 -7.90
CA MET A 139 -3.95 -5.98 -7.91
C MET A 139 -4.59 -6.11 -9.29
N ALA A 140 -3.84 -5.88 -10.37
CA ALA A 140 -4.32 -6.13 -11.73
C ALA A 140 -4.64 -7.62 -11.96
N LEU A 141 -3.81 -8.52 -11.44
CA LEU A 141 -4.09 -9.97 -11.53
C LEU A 141 -5.31 -10.37 -10.71
N ILE A 142 -5.50 -9.80 -9.52
CA ILE A 142 -6.76 -9.98 -8.78
C ILE A 142 -7.91 -9.53 -9.65
N TYR A 143 -7.86 -8.30 -10.20
CA TYR A 143 -8.90 -7.73 -11.07
C TYR A 143 -9.27 -8.64 -12.25
N MET A 144 -8.27 -9.20 -12.94
CA MET A 144 -8.51 -10.08 -14.09
C MET A 144 -9.11 -11.45 -13.70
N THR A 145 -8.88 -11.91 -12.47
CA THR A 145 -9.25 -13.26 -12.02
C THR A 145 -10.43 -13.29 -11.05
N ILE A 146 -11.04 -12.13 -10.74
CA ILE A 146 -12.10 -11.96 -9.73
C ILE A 146 -13.18 -13.04 -9.79
N ASN A 147 -13.71 -13.32 -11.00
CA ASN A 147 -14.82 -14.25 -11.19
C ASN A 147 -14.53 -15.67 -10.69
N ASN A 148 -13.25 -16.05 -10.61
CA ASN A 148 -12.82 -17.40 -10.27
C ASN A 148 -12.31 -17.52 -8.82
N LEU A 149 -12.02 -16.40 -8.15
CA LEU A 149 -11.49 -16.40 -6.79
C LEU A 149 -12.61 -16.69 -5.79
N SER A 150 -12.34 -17.54 -4.80
CA SER A 150 -13.33 -17.87 -3.78
C SER A 150 -13.60 -16.66 -2.85
N PRO A 151 -14.84 -16.16 -2.75
CA PRO A 151 -15.16 -14.98 -1.95
C PRO A 151 -14.93 -15.23 -0.45
N MET A 152 -15.15 -16.46 0.03
CA MET A 152 -14.95 -16.82 1.44
C MET A 152 -13.49 -16.59 1.90
N ILE A 153 -12.51 -17.00 1.08
CA ILE A 153 -11.09 -16.80 1.40
C ILE A 153 -10.77 -15.30 1.38
N LEU A 154 -11.26 -14.57 0.38
CA LEU A 154 -11.06 -13.13 0.27
C LEU A 154 -11.61 -12.37 1.49
N PHE A 155 -12.85 -12.64 1.91
CA PHE A 155 -13.46 -12.02 3.10
C PHE A 155 -12.70 -12.36 4.38
N SER A 156 -12.25 -13.62 4.54
CA SER A 156 -11.49 -14.02 5.73
C SER A 156 -10.14 -13.30 5.81
N MET A 157 -9.39 -13.23 4.70
CA MET A 157 -8.11 -12.51 4.65
C MET A 157 -8.29 -11.02 4.86
N ALA A 158 -9.38 -10.46 4.34
CA ALA A 158 -9.70 -9.05 4.45
C ALA A 158 -10.02 -8.61 5.89
N LEU A 159 -10.83 -9.39 6.61
CA LEU A 159 -11.08 -9.17 8.04
C LEU A 159 -9.81 -9.29 8.87
N LEU A 160 -9.04 -10.36 8.65
CA LEU A 160 -7.81 -10.57 9.40
C LEU A 160 -6.78 -9.47 9.14
N SER A 161 -6.63 -9.02 7.89
CA SER A 161 -5.70 -7.94 7.54
C SER A 161 -6.10 -6.58 8.09
N SER A 162 -7.39 -6.23 8.08
CA SER A 162 -7.88 -5.00 8.69
C SER A 162 -7.68 -4.99 10.20
N MET A 163 -8.01 -6.07 10.90
CA MET A 163 -7.83 -6.19 12.35
C MET A 163 -6.36 -6.17 12.77
N VAL A 164 -5.53 -7.02 12.15
CA VAL A 164 -4.09 -7.10 12.49
C VAL A 164 -3.36 -5.82 12.10
N GLY A 165 -3.69 -5.22 10.95
CA GLY A 165 -3.12 -3.93 10.54
C GLY A 165 -3.47 -2.81 11.53
N GLY A 166 -4.71 -2.79 12.03
CA GLY A 166 -5.13 -1.89 13.10
C GLY A 166 -4.32 -2.10 14.38
N TRP A 167 -4.34 -3.31 14.94
CA TRP A 167 -3.75 -3.60 16.25
C TRP A 167 -2.23 -3.45 16.26
N SER A 168 -1.54 -4.02 15.27
CA SER A 168 -0.07 -4.00 15.23
C SER A 168 0.49 -2.60 14.93
N GLY A 169 -0.26 -1.76 14.20
CA GLY A 169 0.06 -0.35 13.96
C GLY A 169 0.09 0.50 15.25
N MET A 170 -0.77 0.18 16.22
CA MET A 170 -0.86 0.92 17.49
C MET A 170 0.42 0.85 18.33
N ASN A 171 1.25 -0.18 18.17
CA ASN A 171 2.46 -0.37 18.97
C ASN A 171 3.74 0.13 18.26
N GLN A 172 3.63 0.79 17.11
CA GLN A 172 4.80 1.23 16.35
C GLN A 172 5.13 2.71 16.61
N THR A 173 6.42 3.00 16.81
CA THR A 173 6.96 4.36 16.90
C THR A 173 7.73 4.78 15.63
N GLN A 174 7.94 3.85 14.71
CA GLN A 174 8.67 4.08 13.47
C GLN A 174 7.67 4.39 12.37
N THR A 175 7.80 5.55 11.71
CA THR A 175 6.82 6.02 10.72
C THR A 175 6.66 5.04 9.56
N ARG A 176 7.76 4.41 9.13
CA ARG A 176 7.74 3.39 8.06
C ARG A 176 6.96 2.12 8.43
N LYS A 177 7.01 1.68 9.69
CA LYS A 177 6.21 0.55 10.16
C LYS A 177 4.74 0.92 10.35
N ILE A 178 4.46 2.15 10.79
CA ILE A 178 3.08 2.65 10.86
C ILE A 178 2.46 2.64 9.45
N MET A 179 3.18 3.17 8.45
CA MET A 179 2.75 3.13 7.04
C MET A 179 2.65 1.70 6.48
N ALA A 180 3.46 0.76 6.98
CA ALA A 180 3.35 -0.66 6.63
C ALA A 180 2.00 -1.23 7.03
N TYR A 181 1.62 -1.08 8.29
CA TYR A 181 0.38 -1.63 8.83
C TYR A 181 -0.87 -0.90 8.34
N SER A 182 -0.74 0.40 8.11
CA SER A 182 -1.63 1.21 7.29
C SER A 182 -1.91 0.55 5.93
N SER A 183 -0.88 0.18 5.16
CA SER A 183 -1.06 -0.49 3.87
C SER A 183 -1.76 -1.85 3.99
N ILE A 184 -1.44 -2.64 5.02
CA ILE A 184 -2.07 -3.95 5.28
C ILE A 184 -3.57 -3.76 5.57
N ALA A 185 -3.94 -2.76 6.37
CA ALA A 185 -5.34 -2.47 6.68
C ALA A 185 -6.12 -2.02 5.43
N HIS A 186 -5.57 -1.10 4.63
CA HIS A 186 -6.21 -0.65 3.39
C HIS A 186 -6.32 -1.77 2.34
N LEU A 187 -5.31 -2.62 2.22
CA LEU A 187 -5.41 -3.81 1.34
C LEU A 187 -6.51 -4.75 1.82
N GLY A 188 -6.73 -4.88 3.13
CA GLY A 188 -7.88 -5.62 3.66
C GLY A 188 -9.20 -5.09 3.13
N TRP A 189 -9.42 -3.78 3.18
CA TRP A 189 -10.61 -3.14 2.58
C TRP A 189 -10.74 -3.43 1.08
N MET A 190 -9.64 -3.39 0.33
CA MET A 190 -9.64 -3.72 -1.10
C MET A 190 -10.01 -5.20 -1.34
N MET A 191 -9.51 -6.13 -0.53
CA MET A 191 -9.83 -7.55 -0.70
C MET A 191 -11.29 -7.88 -0.41
N VAL A 192 -11.96 -7.16 0.50
CA VAL A 192 -13.40 -7.36 0.72
C VAL A 192 -14.18 -7.02 -0.55
N ILE A 193 -13.92 -5.86 -1.14
CA ILE A 193 -14.72 -5.37 -2.27
C ILE A 193 -14.39 -6.08 -3.58
N ALA A 194 -13.21 -6.70 -3.68
CA ALA A 194 -12.74 -7.36 -4.88
C ALA A 194 -13.74 -8.40 -5.42
N SER A 195 -14.46 -9.14 -4.58
CA SER A 195 -15.43 -10.14 -5.04
C SER A 195 -16.83 -9.60 -5.35
N ILE A 196 -17.11 -8.33 -5.05
CA ILE A 196 -18.45 -7.74 -5.14
C ILE A 196 -18.50 -6.73 -6.30
N ALA A 197 -17.63 -5.72 -6.27
CA ALA A 197 -17.68 -4.61 -7.21
C ALA A 197 -16.28 -4.17 -7.64
N THR A 198 -15.95 -4.42 -8.91
CA THR A 198 -14.63 -4.15 -9.47
C THR A 198 -14.37 -2.65 -9.65
N ASN A 199 -15.40 -1.84 -9.93
CA ASN A 199 -15.28 -0.39 -10.05
C ASN A 199 -14.88 0.26 -8.72
N ILE A 200 -15.46 -0.19 -7.60
CA ILE A 200 -15.10 0.35 -6.28
C ILE A 200 -13.69 -0.11 -5.88
N LEU A 201 -13.30 -1.34 -6.23
CA LEU A 201 -11.93 -1.82 -6.04
C LEU A 201 -10.90 -0.89 -6.71
N THR A 202 -11.05 -0.59 -8.00
CA THR A 202 -10.10 0.27 -8.73
C THR A 202 -10.07 1.68 -8.16
N MET A 203 -11.23 2.20 -7.77
CA MET A 203 -11.34 3.50 -7.11
C MET A 203 -10.60 3.55 -5.77
N THR A 204 -10.81 2.53 -4.91
CA THR A 204 -10.16 2.46 -3.60
C THR A 204 -8.64 2.35 -3.72
N LEU A 205 -8.14 1.61 -4.73
CA LEU A 205 -6.72 1.53 -5.06
C LEU A 205 -6.16 2.91 -5.43
N LEU A 206 -6.80 3.63 -6.36
CA LEU A 206 -6.35 4.95 -6.80
C LEU A 206 -6.29 5.96 -5.64
N MET A 207 -7.33 5.99 -4.80
CA MET A 207 -7.38 6.85 -3.61
C MET A 207 -6.28 6.50 -2.62
N TYR A 208 -6.05 5.21 -2.36
CA TYR A 208 -4.95 4.74 -1.51
C TYR A 208 -3.59 5.17 -2.05
N LEU A 209 -3.34 5.04 -3.36
CA LEU A 209 -2.07 5.46 -3.99
C LEU A 209 -1.84 6.97 -3.82
N MET A 210 -2.87 7.79 -4.02
CA MET A 210 -2.76 9.24 -3.86
C MET A 210 -2.52 9.66 -2.40
N MET A 211 -3.23 9.06 -1.44
CA MET A 211 -3.04 9.39 -0.02
C MET A 211 -1.67 8.93 0.50
N THR A 212 -1.21 7.74 0.12
CA THR A 212 0.09 7.22 0.56
C THR A 212 1.27 7.98 -0.06
N THR A 213 1.19 8.37 -1.34
CA THR A 213 2.21 9.23 -1.95
C THR A 213 2.27 10.62 -1.29
N ALA A 214 1.13 11.21 -0.94
CA ALA A 214 1.08 12.46 -0.18
C ALA A 214 1.75 12.31 1.20
N MET A 215 1.45 11.23 1.93
CA MET A 215 2.09 10.96 3.22
C MET A 215 3.59 10.71 3.11
N PHE A 216 4.05 9.84 2.21
CA PHE A 216 5.48 9.58 2.06
C PHE A 216 6.24 10.81 1.57
N SER A 217 5.69 11.61 0.66
CA SER A 217 6.34 12.84 0.21
C SER A 217 6.52 13.86 1.35
N SER A 218 5.54 13.97 2.25
CA SER A 218 5.67 14.83 3.43
C SER A 218 6.72 14.33 4.44
N LEU A 219 6.82 13.01 4.66
CA LEU A 219 7.87 12.38 5.46
C LEU A 219 9.26 12.55 4.83
N ILE A 220 9.37 12.48 3.50
CA ILE A 220 10.63 12.66 2.75
C ILE A 220 11.13 14.11 2.84
N LEU A 221 10.24 15.09 2.77
CA LEU A 221 10.57 16.50 2.93
C LEU A 221 11.09 16.79 4.34
N SER A 222 10.36 16.31 5.36
CA SER A 222 10.75 16.46 6.78
C SER A 222 11.91 15.56 7.24
N LYS A 223 12.29 14.54 6.44
CA LYS A 223 13.28 13.50 6.80
C LYS A 223 12.94 12.73 8.09
N SER A 224 11.67 12.62 8.45
CA SER A 224 11.21 12.02 9.71
C SER A 224 11.10 10.50 9.62
N LYS A 225 11.82 9.78 10.49
CA LYS A 225 11.79 8.30 10.57
C LYS A 225 11.02 7.81 11.79
N THR A 226 10.94 8.62 12.83
CA THR A 226 10.27 8.33 14.08
C THR A 226 9.17 9.34 14.37
N ILE A 227 8.24 8.99 15.27
CA ILE A 227 7.23 9.93 15.77
C ILE A 227 7.90 11.17 16.38
N GLN A 228 9.00 11.00 17.12
CA GLN A 228 9.71 12.11 17.74
C GLN A 228 10.26 13.10 16.69
N ASP A 229 10.77 12.60 15.56
CA ASP A 229 11.23 13.47 14.48
C ASP A 229 10.09 14.34 13.96
N THR A 230 8.89 13.76 13.81
CA THR A 230 7.71 14.49 13.34
C THR A 230 7.27 15.59 14.30
N MET A 231 7.45 15.42 15.61
CA MET A 231 7.08 16.44 16.61
C MET A 231 7.87 17.76 16.47
N THR A 232 9.11 17.70 15.97
CA THR A 232 9.97 18.90 15.83
C THR A 232 9.75 19.66 14.52
N THR A 233 8.99 19.09 13.58
CA THR A 233 8.84 19.63 12.21
C THR A 233 8.08 20.95 12.15
N TRP A 234 7.18 21.20 13.11
CA TRP A 234 6.42 22.44 13.25
C TRP A 234 7.32 23.67 13.24
N THR A 235 8.48 23.60 13.92
CA THR A 235 9.41 24.74 14.00
C THR A 235 10.12 25.06 12.69
N THR A 236 10.17 24.11 11.75
CA THR A 236 10.86 24.28 10.48
C THR A 236 9.90 24.64 9.35
N SER A 237 8.70 24.06 9.34
CA SER A 237 7.72 24.30 8.27
C SER A 237 6.30 24.03 8.79
N PRO A 238 5.59 25.05 9.30
CA PRO A 238 4.25 24.85 9.86
C PRO A 238 3.24 24.38 8.80
N THR A 239 3.37 24.85 7.55
CA THR A 239 2.51 24.43 6.44
C THR A 239 2.60 22.92 6.17
N LEU A 240 3.81 22.36 6.20
CA LEU A 240 4.02 20.91 6.06
C LEU A 240 3.35 20.13 7.19
N THR A 241 3.37 20.64 8.43
CA THR A 241 2.73 19.96 9.54
C THR A 241 1.21 19.91 9.40
N ILE A 242 0.59 21.01 8.95
CA ILE A 242 -0.84 21.05 8.67
C ILE A 242 -1.21 20.09 7.53
N THR A 243 -0.43 20.07 6.44
CA THR A 243 -0.70 19.13 5.34
C THR A 243 -0.54 17.68 5.78
N THR A 244 0.50 17.36 6.56
CA THR A 244 0.69 16.00 7.11
C THR A 244 -0.47 15.56 7.99
N MET A 245 -1.01 16.47 8.81
CA MET A 245 -2.15 16.18 9.67
C MET A 245 -3.39 15.86 8.83
N MET A 246 -3.70 16.71 7.85
CA MET A 246 -4.87 16.51 7.00
C MET A 246 -4.77 15.19 6.21
N THR A 247 -3.59 14.84 5.70
CA THR A 247 -3.39 13.56 4.99
C THR A 247 -3.44 12.33 5.91
N LEU A 248 -3.05 12.46 7.19
CA LEU A 248 -3.23 11.39 8.18
C LEU A 248 -4.70 11.16 8.50
N LEU A 249 -5.47 12.24 8.65
CA LEU A 249 -6.92 12.16 8.90
C LEU A 249 -7.66 11.61 7.68
N SER A 250 -7.20 11.91 6.45
CA SER A 250 -7.78 11.33 5.25
C SER A 250 -7.50 9.83 5.15
N LEU A 251 -6.27 9.35 5.44
CA LEU A 251 -6.00 7.91 5.57
C LEU A 251 -6.86 7.22 6.66
N GLY A 252 -7.12 7.93 7.76
CA GLY A 252 -8.05 7.49 8.80
C GLY A 252 -9.49 7.33 8.30
N GLY A 253 -9.86 8.03 7.23
CA GLY A 253 -11.19 7.99 6.64
C GLY A 253 -12.22 8.74 7.48
N LEU A 254 -11.90 9.96 7.93
CA LEU A 254 -12.85 10.83 8.61
C LEU A 254 -13.65 11.68 7.62
N PRO A 255 -14.98 11.81 7.77
CA PRO A 255 -15.73 12.86 7.06
C PRO A 255 -15.23 14.23 7.57
N PRO A 256 -14.99 15.25 6.72
CA PRO A 256 -15.36 15.45 5.31
C PRO A 256 -14.25 15.11 4.27
N LEU A 257 -13.24 14.31 4.63
CA LEU A 257 -12.08 14.04 3.78
C LEU A 257 -12.32 12.88 2.81
N THR A 258 -11.52 12.82 1.73
CA THR A 258 -11.74 11.87 0.63
C THR A 258 -11.52 10.41 1.02
N GLY A 259 -10.65 10.11 1.97
CA GLY A 259 -10.42 8.72 2.39
C GLY A 259 -11.61 8.09 3.11
N PHE A 260 -12.64 8.87 3.47
CA PHE A 260 -13.92 8.33 3.94
C PHE A 260 -14.70 7.68 2.79
N LEU A 261 -14.65 8.24 1.58
CA LEU A 261 -15.42 7.80 0.41
C LEU A 261 -15.20 6.31 0.09
N PRO A 262 -13.96 5.79 -0.04
CA PRO A 262 -13.74 4.37 -0.27
C PRO A 262 -14.37 3.47 0.80
N LYS A 263 -14.23 3.81 2.08
CA LYS A 263 -14.76 2.99 3.18
C LYS A 263 -16.28 3.01 3.21
N TRP A 264 -16.87 4.19 2.97
CA TRP A 264 -18.32 4.34 2.94
C TRP A 264 -18.95 3.53 1.82
N LEU A 265 -18.46 3.65 0.59
CA LEU A 265 -18.96 2.88 -0.57
C LEU A 265 -18.81 1.37 -0.38
N ILE A 266 -17.68 0.92 0.19
CA ILE A 266 -17.50 -0.52 0.48
C ILE A 266 -18.54 -0.99 1.50
N LEU A 267 -18.80 -0.22 2.56
CA LEU A 267 -19.79 -0.58 3.56
C LEU A 267 -21.21 -0.61 2.98
N GLU A 268 -21.54 0.34 2.10
CA GLU A 268 -22.82 0.37 1.40
C GLU A 268 -23.04 -0.92 0.59
N GLU A 269 -22.09 -1.29 -0.28
CA GLU A 269 -22.20 -2.53 -1.07
C GLU A 269 -22.24 -3.80 -0.24
N LEU A 270 -21.55 -3.82 0.89
CA LEU A 270 -21.62 -4.97 1.79
C LEU A 270 -22.99 -5.09 2.48
N THR A 271 -23.64 -3.96 2.75
CA THR A 271 -25.01 -3.96 3.29
C THR A 271 -26.05 -4.34 2.25
N THR A 272 -25.90 -3.93 0.98
CA THR A 272 -26.80 -4.33 -0.11
C THR A 272 -26.77 -5.85 -0.34
N GLN A 273 -25.60 -6.49 -0.15
CA GLN A 273 -25.43 -7.94 -0.23
C GLN A 273 -25.83 -8.69 1.07
N ASN A 274 -26.48 -8.03 2.03
CA ASN A 274 -26.93 -8.59 3.32
C ASN A 274 -25.79 -9.14 4.23
N LEU A 275 -24.54 -8.70 4.06
CA LEU A 275 -23.39 -9.15 4.87
C LEU A 275 -23.20 -8.27 6.13
N ALA A 276 -24.25 -8.10 6.94
CA ALA A 276 -24.27 -7.16 8.06
C ALA A 276 -23.24 -7.46 9.19
N SER A 277 -22.90 -8.73 9.42
CA SER A 277 -21.86 -9.09 10.41
C SER A 277 -20.47 -8.68 9.94
N LEU A 278 -20.17 -8.89 8.65
CA LEU A 278 -18.91 -8.50 8.02
C LEU A 278 -18.76 -6.97 8.00
N THR A 279 -19.82 -6.23 7.67
CA THR A 279 -19.81 -4.76 7.63
C THR A 279 -19.46 -4.17 9.00
N THR A 280 -20.12 -4.65 10.05
CA THR A 280 -19.91 -4.16 11.42
C THR A 280 -18.50 -4.46 11.92
N MET A 281 -17.97 -5.66 11.68
CA MET A 281 -16.60 -6.01 12.03
C MET A 281 -15.57 -5.17 11.26
N MET A 282 -15.76 -4.96 9.95
CA MET A 282 -14.88 -4.11 9.15
C MET A 282 -14.92 -2.66 9.64
N ALA A 283 -16.11 -2.10 9.89
CA ALA A 283 -16.26 -0.75 10.43
C ALA A 283 -15.52 -0.58 11.77
N LEU A 284 -15.69 -1.51 12.72
CA LEU A 284 -14.99 -1.47 14.02
C LEU A 284 -13.47 -1.60 13.86
N SER A 285 -12.99 -2.45 12.95
CA SER A 285 -11.55 -2.58 12.69
C SER A 285 -10.91 -1.28 12.19
N SER A 286 -11.67 -0.46 11.45
CA SER A 286 -11.18 0.82 10.95
C SER A 286 -10.90 1.84 12.06
N LEU A 287 -11.65 1.78 13.16
CA LEU A 287 -11.44 2.65 14.32
C LEU A 287 -10.08 2.40 14.99
N LEU A 288 -9.62 1.14 15.00
CA LEU A 288 -8.27 0.79 15.47
C LEU A 288 -7.18 1.48 14.63
N SER A 289 -7.36 1.48 13.30
CA SER A 289 -6.43 2.16 12.41
C SER A 289 -6.42 3.68 12.61
N LEU A 290 -7.61 4.25 12.82
CA LEU A 290 -7.79 5.67 13.07
C LEU A 290 -7.08 6.11 14.34
N PHE A 291 -7.05 5.30 15.40
CA PHE A 291 -6.39 5.64 16.65
C PHE A 291 -4.89 5.93 16.50
N PHE A 292 -4.13 5.10 15.76
CA PHE A 292 -2.70 5.37 15.59
C PHE A 292 -2.44 6.57 14.65
N TYR A 293 -3.34 6.85 13.71
CA TYR A 293 -3.27 8.09 12.92
C TYR A 293 -3.53 9.31 13.80
N LEU A 294 -4.54 9.27 14.69
CA LEU A 294 -4.80 10.35 15.65
C LEU A 294 -3.64 10.57 16.62
N ARG A 295 -2.96 9.49 17.04
CA ARG A 295 -1.75 9.63 17.86
C ARG A 295 -0.65 10.38 17.11
N LEU A 296 -0.45 10.05 15.83
CA LEU A 296 0.51 10.76 15.00
C LEU A 296 0.12 12.24 14.85
N THR A 297 -1.13 12.55 14.48
CA THR A 297 -1.58 13.95 14.34
C THR A 297 -1.44 14.74 15.63
N TYR A 298 -1.77 14.12 16.77
CA TYR A 298 -1.60 14.73 18.08
C TYR A 298 -0.14 15.11 18.36
N SER A 299 0.79 14.22 18.02
CA SER A 299 2.22 14.46 18.20
C SER A 299 2.81 15.46 17.20
N THR A 300 2.26 15.56 15.97
CA THR A 300 2.83 16.41 14.93
C THR A 300 2.36 17.86 14.98
N THR A 301 1.09 18.09 15.30
CA THR A 301 0.46 19.42 15.19
C THR A 301 -0.20 19.92 16.47
N LEU A 302 -0.95 19.06 17.17
CA LEU A 302 -1.80 19.53 18.28
C LEU A 302 -1.01 19.81 19.57
N THR A 303 0.17 19.20 19.73
CA THR A 303 1.06 19.45 20.86
C THR A 303 2.40 20.01 20.43
N LEU A 304 2.93 20.92 21.25
CA LEU A 304 4.24 21.51 21.06
C LEU A 304 5.27 20.76 21.90
N SER A 305 6.05 19.90 21.24
CA SER A 305 7.17 19.20 21.89
C SER A 305 8.38 20.12 22.13
N PRO A 306 9.24 19.83 23.12
CA PRO A 306 10.43 20.63 23.37
C PRO A 306 11.42 20.55 22.20
N ASN A 307 11.88 21.71 21.74
CA ASN A 307 12.85 21.81 20.64
C ASN A 307 14.28 21.96 21.15
N THR A 308 15.23 21.41 20.42
CA THR A 308 16.67 21.56 20.70
C THR A 308 17.18 22.92 20.21
N THR A 309 18.20 23.50 20.85
CA THR A 309 18.81 24.78 20.45
C THR A 309 19.26 24.83 18.99
N GLN A 310 19.68 23.68 18.43
CA GLN A 310 20.11 23.55 17.03
C GLN A 310 19.01 23.82 15.99
N THR A 311 17.72 23.77 16.36
CA THR A 311 16.62 24.08 15.42
C THR A 311 16.68 25.53 14.95
N LYS A 312 17.18 26.44 15.77
CA LYS A 312 17.35 27.87 15.42
C LYS A 312 18.26 28.06 14.20
N HIS A 313 19.25 27.19 13.98
CA HIS A 313 20.11 27.27 12.80
C HIS A 313 19.39 26.86 11.51
N LYS A 314 18.40 25.96 11.60
CA LYS A 314 17.64 25.49 10.42
C LYS A 314 16.78 26.60 9.81
N TRP A 315 16.34 27.59 10.60
CA TRP A 315 15.52 28.71 10.13
C TRP A 315 16.18 29.54 9.03
N ARG A 316 17.52 29.55 8.95
CA ARG A 316 18.27 30.32 7.95
C ARG A 316 18.30 29.66 6.58
N PHE A 317 18.00 28.37 6.48
CA PHE A 317 18.12 27.60 5.24
C PHE A 317 16.74 27.34 4.61
N LYS A 318 16.61 27.71 3.34
CA LYS A 318 15.43 27.33 2.53
C LYS A 318 15.53 25.87 2.09
N THR A 319 14.39 25.19 2.04
CA THR A 319 14.31 23.82 1.54
C THR A 319 14.46 23.80 0.02
N THR A 320 15.47 23.11 -0.50
CA THR A 320 15.76 22.98 -1.94
C THR A 320 15.20 21.71 -2.57
N LYS A 321 14.50 20.87 -1.80
CA LYS A 321 13.94 19.61 -2.30
C LYS A 321 12.66 19.86 -3.12
N PRO A 322 12.44 19.11 -4.21
CA PRO A 322 11.23 19.24 -5.01
C PRO A 322 10.00 18.83 -4.19
N ALA A 323 9.05 19.75 -4.05
CA ALA A 323 7.76 19.53 -3.39
C ALA A 323 6.61 19.20 -4.37
N LEU A 324 6.92 19.11 -5.68
CA LEU A 324 5.96 18.82 -6.74
C LEU A 324 5.06 17.58 -6.48
N PRO A 325 5.58 16.42 -6.05
CA PRO A 325 4.70 15.26 -5.81
C PRO A 325 3.72 15.52 -4.66
N LEU A 326 4.14 16.26 -3.63
CA LEU A 326 3.26 16.63 -2.53
C LEU A 326 2.16 17.57 -3.01
N SER A 327 2.51 18.65 -3.71
CA SER A 327 1.52 19.64 -4.17
C SER A 327 0.45 19.06 -5.09
N LEU A 328 0.81 18.09 -5.94
CA LEU A 328 -0.14 17.44 -6.85
C LEU A 328 -1.07 16.45 -6.11
N THR A 329 -0.52 15.69 -5.16
CA THR A 329 -1.26 14.61 -4.49
C THR A 329 -2.12 15.10 -3.33
N THR A 330 -1.71 16.17 -2.61
CA THR A 330 -2.49 16.69 -1.47
C THR A 330 -3.93 17.10 -1.79
N PRO A 331 -4.25 17.91 -2.82
CA PRO A 331 -5.64 18.33 -3.06
C PRO A 331 -6.52 17.13 -3.39
N ILE A 332 -6.00 16.18 -4.17
CA ILE A 332 -6.67 14.93 -4.56
C ILE A 332 -6.94 14.08 -3.30
N SER A 333 -5.98 14.01 -2.37
CA SER A 333 -6.12 13.26 -1.11
C SER A 333 -7.05 13.91 -0.08
N LEU A 334 -7.55 15.14 -0.30
CA LEU A 334 -8.32 15.90 0.69
C LEU A 334 -9.69 16.36 0.21
N LEU A 335 -9.85 16.76 -1.07
CA LEU A 335 -11.00 17.55 -1.54
C LEU A 335 -11.84 16.90 -2.66
N LEU A 336 -11.63 15.63 -2.99
CA LEU A 336 -12.45 14.89 -3.98
C LEU A 336 -13.84 14.44 -3.50
N LEU A 337 -14.18 14.56 -2.21
CA LEU A 337 -15.47 14.07 -1.68
C LEU A 337 -16.69 14.69 -2.39
N PRO A 338 -16.77 16.01 -2.66
CA PRO A 338 -17.90 16.58 -3.41
C PRO A 338 -18.00 16.10 -4.86
N ILE A 339 -16.91 15.58 -5.43
CA ILE A 339 -16.85 15.10 -6.83
C ILE A 339 -17.24 13.61 -6.92
N MET A 340 -17.56 12.96 -5.77
CA MET A 340 -18.00 11.56 -5.68
C MET A 340 -18.92 11.09 -6.82
N PRO A 341 -20.06 11.74 -7.14
CA PRO A 341 -21.00 11.20 -8.12
C PRO A 341 -20.39 11.03 -9.52
N THR A 342 -19.44 11.89 -9.91
CA THR A 342 -18.74 11.78 -11.20
C THR A 342 -17.66 10.70 -11.22
N ILE A 343 -17.23 10.25 -10.03
CA ILE A 343 -16.21 9.21 -9.89
C ILE A 343 -16.86 7.83 -9.85
N THR A 344 -18.10 7.74 -9.37
CA THR A 344 -18.87 6.50 -9.26
C THR A 344 -19.72 6.20 -10.50
N SER A 345 -20.00 7.19 -11.35
CA SER A 345 -20.74 7.04 -12.62
C SER A 345 -19.90 6.37 -13.70
#